data_AF-A0A6G2DPS0-F1
#
_entry.id   AF-A0A6G2DPS0-F1
#
_cell.length_a   1.000
_cell.length_b   1.000
_cell.length_c   1.000
_cell.angle_alpha   90.00
_cell.angle_beta   90.00
_cell.angle_gamma   90.00
#
_symmetry.space_group_name_H-M   'P 1'
#
loop_
_entity.id
_entity.type
_entity.pdbx_description
1 polymer ?
#
loop_
_entity_poly.entity_id
_entity_poly.type
_entity_poly.pdbx_seq_one_letter_code
_entity_poly.pdbx_strand_id
1 'polypeptide(L)'
;MNRVFKTDIELVEEKEADIFVGLVNKEDRKDHVLISLDKGKGRIESNTIVGLLIGIYRMFHEFGVVYTRPGRGHDFVPELRFEDFLDKQLSIDETASYYHRGVCIEGADSFENILDFIDWLPKIGMNSFFIQFENPYSFLKRWYEHEFNPYLNKEKFSNELVQELSDRLDKELQKRGLIHHRVGHGWTGEVLGYSSKFGWESGLSISEEKKPYVAEINGKRELFNTAP
;
A
#
# COMPACT_ATOMS: atom_id res chain seq x y z
N MET A 1 13.85 24.28 -15.53
CA MET A 1 13.76 23.59 -16.85
C MET A 1 13.78 22.12 -16.49
N ASN A 2 12.67 21.39 -16.66
CA ASN A 2 12.45 20.11 -15.98
C ASN A 2 11.98 19.08 -17.00
N ARG A 3 12.89 18.62 -17.89
CA ARG A 3 12.51 17.93 -19.14
C ARG A 3 12.46 16.41 -19.01
N VAL A 4 13.36 15.78 -18.27
CA VAL A 4 13.47 14.29 -18.24
C VAL A 4 12.19 13.61 -17.75
N PHE A 5 11.55 14.15 -16.70
CA PHE A 5 10.35 13.56 -16.10
C PHE A 5 9.04 14.24 -16.52
N LYS A 6 9.08 15.21 -17.44
CA LYS A 6 7.91 15.90 -18.00
C LYS A 6 7.78 15.69 -19.51
N THR A 7 8.31 14.59 -20.02
CA THR A 7 8.23 14.23 -21.43
C THR A 7 6.83 13.74 -21.76
N ASP A 8 6.32 14.11 -22.94
CA ASP A 8 5.11 13.50 -23.49
C ASP A 8 5.41 12.03 -23.79
N ILE A 9 4.73 11.12 -23.10
CA ILE A 9 4.87 9.68 -23.32
C ILE A 9 3.99 9.30 -24.50
N GLU A 10 4.60 8.79 -25.56
CA GLU A 10 3.90 8.19 -26.70
C GLU A 10 3.97 6.66 -26.59
N LEU A 11 2.83 6.00 -26.76
CA LEU A 11 2.77 4.54 -26.81
C LEU A 11 2.99 4.10 -28.26
N VAL A 12 4.07 3.36 -28.49
CA VAL A 12 4.50 2.87 -29.80
C VAL A 12 4.76 1.37 -29.77
N GLU A 13 4.99 0.77 -30.94
CA GLU A 13 5.45 -0.61 -31.06
C GLU A 13 6.81 -0.80 -30.36
N GLU A 14 7.07 -1.98 -29.79
CA GLU A 14 8.29 -2.24 -28.99
C GLU A 14 9.59 -1.90 -29.74
N LYS A 15 9.64 -2.19 -31.05
CA LYS A 15 10.83 -1.91 -31.90
C LYS A 15 11.12 -0.41 -32.08
N GLU A 16 10.12 0.44 -31.83
CA GLU A 16 10.17 1.90 -31.99
C GLU A 16 10.33 2.60 -30.64
N ALA A 17 10.13 1.90 -29.53
CA ALA A 17 10.21 2.45 -28.19
C ALA A 17 11.66 2.77 -27.79
N ASP A 18 11.87 3.96 -27.22
CA ASP A 18 13.12 4.29 -26.55
C ASP A 18 13.23 3.51 -25.23
N ILE A 19 12.15 3.46 -24.44
CA ILE A 19 12.08 2.68 -23.21
C ILE A 19 10.97 1.64 -23.32
N PHE A 20 11.35 0.37 -23.35
CA PHE A 20 10.40 -0.72 -23.21
C PHE A 20 10.07 -0.95 -21.73
N VAL A 21 8.80 -1.18 -21.42
CA VAL A 21 8.33 -1.52 -20.07
C VAL A 21 7.49 -2.78 -20.18
N GLY A 22 7.91 -3.90 -19.57
CA GLY A 22 7.28 -5.19 -19.82
C GLY A 22 7.28 -6.16 -18.65
N LEU A 23 6.29 -7.05 -18.66
CA LEU A 23 6.24 -8.19 -17.75
C LEU A 23 6.95 -9.39 -18.36
N VAL A 24 7.78 -10.05 -17.57
CA VAL A 24 8.47 -11.29 -17.95
C VAL A 24 7.95 -12.45 -17.13
N ASN A 25 7.83 -13.63 -17.73
CA ASN A 25 7.42 -14.81 -16.98
C ASN A 25 8.63 -15.40 -16.26
N LYS A 26 8.59 -15.43 -14.91
CA LYS A 26 9.57 -16.13 -14.07
C LYS A 26 8.84 -16.97 -13.02
N GLU A 27 9.42 -18.12 -12.68
CA GLU A 27 8.84 -19.02 -11.67
C GLU A 27 8.96 -18.46 -10.24
N ASP A 28 9.99 -17.65 -9.96
CA ASP A 28 10.14 -17.00 -8.66
C ASP A 28 8.99 -16.01 -8.45
N ARG A 29 8.42 -16.03 -7.24
CA ARG A 29 7.34 -15.12 -6.85
C ARG A 29 7.86 -13.81 -6.27
N LYS A 30 9.12 -13.74 -5.85
CA LYS A 30 9.73 -12.49 -5.37
C LYS A 30 9.90 -11.54 -6.55
N ASP A 31 9.66 -10.26 -6.31
CA ASP A 31 9.80 -9.23 -7.34
C ASP A 31 11.24 -9.23 -7.86
N HIS A 32 11.38 -9.52 -9.14
CA HIS A 32 12.60 -9.37 -9.92
C HIS A 32 12.47 -8.11 -10.76
N VAL A 33 13.51 -7.30 -10.82
CA VAL A 33 13.55 -6.04 -11.56
C VAL A 33 14.82 -6.03 -12.39
N LEU A 34 14.66 -5.85 -13.70
CA LEU A 34 15.74 -5.60 -14.63
C LEU A 34 15.59 -4.19 -15.21
N ILE A 35 16.67 -3.42 -15.18
CA ILE A 35 16.75 -2.10 -15.79
C ILE A 35 18.00 -2.04 -16.64
N SER A 36 17.84 -1.75 -17.92
CA SER A 36 18.93 -1.37 -18.81
C SER A 36 18.65 -0.01 -19.41
N LEU A 37 19.66 0.84 -19.49
CA LEU A 37 19.60 2.13 -20.14
C LEU A 37 20.97 2.45 -20.73
N ASP A 38 21.03 2.80 -22.00
CA ASP A 38 22.21 3.31 -22.69
C ASP A 38 21.78 4.28 -23.80
N LYS A 39 22.36 5.47 -23.83
CA LYS A 39 22.10 6.49 -24.88
C LYS A 39 20.61 6.83 -25.04
N GLY A 40 19.90 6.90 -23.92
CA GLY A 40 18.46 7.18 -23.88
C GLY A 40 17.56 6.04 -24.33
N LYS A 41 18.11 4.84 -24.59
CA LYS A 41 17.35 3.64 -24.96
C LYS A 41 17.51 2.56 -23.91
N GLY A 42 16.46 1.82 -23.64
CA GLY A 42 16.46 0.92 -22.49
C GLY A 42 15.24 0.06 -22.34
N ARG A 43 15.24 -0.72 -21.26
CA ARG A 43 14.16 -1.61 -20.87
C ARG A 43 14.01 -1.62 -19.35
N ILE A 44 12.77 -1.69 -18.89
CA ILE A 44 12.40 -1.96 -17.50
C ILE A 44 11.50 -3.18 -17.52
N GLU A 45 11.94 -4.26 -16.88
CA GLU A 45 11.23 -5.53 -16.88
C GLU A 45 11.05 -6.06 -15.46
N SER A 46 9.93 -6.73 -15.23
CA SER A 46 9.68 -7.40 -13.95
C SER A 46 8.76 -8.60 -14.11
N ASN A 47 8.82 -9.55 -13.16
CA ASN A 47 7.91 -10.70 -13.10
C ASN A 47 6.57 -10.40 -12.41
N THR A 48 6.40 -9.22 -11.79
CA THR A 48 5.15 -8.80 -11.17
C THR A 48 4.78 -7.37 -11.57
N ILE A 49 3.49 -7.04 -11.52
CA ILE A 49 3.00 -5.69 -11.86
C ILE A 49 3.58 -4.64 -10.91
N VAL A 50 3.60 -4.93 -9.61
CA VAL A 50 4.18 -4.03 -8.61
C VAL A 50 5.69 -3.94 -8.73
N GLY A 51 6.38 -5.04 -9.06
CA GLY A 51 7.82 -5.03 -9.34
C GLY A 51 8.17 -4.14 -10.53
N LEU A 52 7.33 -4.12 -11.57
CA LEU A 52 7.50 -3.22 -12.72
C LEU A 52 7.40 -1.74 -12.30
N LEU A 53 6.42 -1.41 -11.47
CA LEU A 53 6.26 -0.07 -10.90
C LEU A 53 7.43 0.32 -9.99
N ILE A 54 7.91 -0.62 -9.16
CA ILE A 54 9.13 -0.44 -8.36
C ILE A 54 10.34 -0.19 -9.27
N GLY A 55 10.48 -0.91 -10.39
CA GLY A 55 11.55 -0.70 -11.36
C GLY A 55 11.56 0.69 -11.97
N ILE A 56 10.39 1.25 -12.29
CA ILE A 56 10.25 2.63 -12.76
C ILE A 56 10.75 3.62 -11.69
N TYR A 57 10.30 3.47 -10.43
CA TYR A 57 10.75 4.34 -9.34
C TYR A 57 12.23 4.15 -8.99
N ARG A 58 12.76 2.93 -9.15
CA ARG A 58 14.19 2.64 -9.00
C ARG A 58 15.00 3.37 -10.06
N MET A 59 14.55 3.39 -11.32
CA MET A 59 15.19 4.20 -12.36
C MET A 59 15.16 5.70 -12.00
N PHE A 60 14.03 6.22 -11.53
CA PHE A 60 13.94 7.62 -11.11
C PHE A 60 14.90 7.95 -9.96
N HIS A 61 15.04 7.03 -9.00
CA HIS A 61 16.02 7.16 -7.92
C HIS A 61 17.46 7.20 -8.47
N GLU A 62 17.80 6.42 -9.49
CA GLU A 62 19.11 6.50 -10.14
C GLU A 62 19.36 7.86 -10.83
N PHE A 63 18.31 8.57 -11.21
CA PHE A 63 18.39 9.96 -11.68
C PHE A 63 18.36 11.00 -10.53
N GLY A 64 18.38 10.56 -9.28
CA GLY A 64 18.47 11.43 -8.09
C GLY A 64 17.13 11.84 -7.48
N VAL A 65 16.02 11.20 -7.88
CA VAL A 65 14.71 11.41 -7.21
C VAL A 65 14.72 10.77 -5.83
N VAL A 66 14.16 11.46 -4.82
CA VAL A 66 14.12 10.98 -3.43
C VAL A 66 12.69 11.02 -2.89
N TYR A 67 12.26 9.91 -2.28
CA TYR A 67 10.91 9.72 -1.75
C TYR A 67 10.93 9.64 -0.22
N THR A 68 10.76 10.77 0.46
CA THR A 68 11.05 10.84 1.90
C THR A 68 9.92 10.32 2.79
N ARG A 69 8.66 10.48 2.38
CA ARG A 69 7.47 10.07 3.15
C ARG A 69 6.21 10.10 2.26
N PRO A 70 5.08 9.53 2.70
CA PRO A 70 3.80 9.53 1.98
C PRO A 70 3.37 10.89 1.45
N GLY A 71 2.86 10.93 0.20
CA GLY A 71 2.36 12.14 -0.45
C GLY A 71 3.37 12.81 -1.39
N ARG A 72 2.93 13.14 -2.62
CA ARG A 72 3.79 13.67 -3.69
C ARG A 72 4.47 15.01 -3.35
N GLY A 73 3.90 15.79 -2.44
CA GLY A 73 4.51 17.03 -1.96
C GLY A 73 5.80 16.84 -1.16
N HIS A 74 6.19 15.59 -0.88
CA HIS A 74 7.41 15.24 -0.15
C HIS A 74 8.44 14.50 -0.99
N ASP A 75 8.17 14.38 -2.30
CA ASP A 75 9.10 13.86 -3.28
C ASP A 75 10.06 14.99 -3.69
N PHE A 76 11.36 14.72 -3.66
CA PHE A 76 12.36 15.62 -4.27
C PHE A 76 12.66 15.14 -5.68
N VAL A 77 12.47 16.00 -6.67
CA VAL A 77 12.77 15.72 -8.08
C VAL A 77 13.82 16.72 -8.56
N PRO A 78 15.04 16.27 -8.94
CA PRO A 78 16.07 17.17 -9.41
C PRO A 78 15.70 17.76 -10.78
N GLU A 79 16.18 18.98 -11.04
CA GLU A 79 16.11 19.54 -12.40
C GLU A 79 17.19 18.89 -13.27
N LEU A 80 16.76 18.15 -14.29
CA LEU A 80 17.63 17.47 -15.25
C LEU A 80 17.36 17.96 -16.67
N ARG A 81 18.42 17.96 -17.47
CA ARG A 81 18.40 18.22 -18.91
C ARG A 81 18.27 16.90 -19.67
N PHE A 82 17.89 16.98 -20.94
CA PHE A 82 17.71 15.78 -21.76
C PHE A 82 19.03 15.03 -22.00
N GLU A 83 20.14 15.76 -22.05
CA GLU A 83 21.48 15.19 -22.17
C GLU A 83 21.81 14.28 -20.97
N ASP A 84 21.32 14.62 -19.77
CA ASP A 84 21.55 13.79 -18.59
C ASP A 84 20.85 12.42 -18.72
N PHE A 85 19.75 12.34 -19.47
CA PHE A 85 19.09 11.07 -19.82
C PHE A 85 19.85 10.27 -20.89
N LEU A 86 20.41 10.96 -21.89
CA LEU A 86 21.24 10.33 -22.92
C LEU A 86 22.56 9.79 -22.34
N ASP A 87 23.17 10.53 -21.41
CA ASP A 87 24.47 10.19 -20.82
C ASP A 87 24.36 9.11 -19.72
N LYS A 88 23.16 8.88 -19.17
CA LYS A 88 22.96 7.89 -18.11
C LYS A 88 23.09 6.47 -18.69
N GLN A 89 23.96 5.69 -18.07
CA GLN A 89 24.07 4.25 -18.30
C GLN A 89 23.58 3.49 -17.06
N LEU A 90 22.67 2.54 -17.25
CA LEU A 90 22.14 1.67 -16.18
C LEU A 90 22.23 0.20 -16.59
N SER A 91 22.65 -0.64 -15.65
CA SER A 91 22.56 -2.10 -15.73
C SER A 91 22.25 -2.62 -14.33
N ILE A 92 20.98 -2.91 -14.09
CA ILE A 92 20.46 -3.38 -12.81
C ILE A 92 19.71 -4.69 -13.08
N ASP A 93 20.03 -5.72 -12.31
CA ASP A 93 19.34 -7.00 -12.29
C ASP A 93 19.25 -7.45 -10.83
N GLU A 94 18.10 -7.25 -10.23
CA GLU A 94 17.90 -7.41 -8.79
C GLU A 94 16.66 -8.26 -8.52
N THR A 95 16.73 -9.10 -7.50
CA THR A 95 15.56 -9.81 -6.95
C THR A 95 15.40 -9.42 -5.49
N ALA A 96 14.19 -9.04 -5.09
CA ALA A 96 13.88 -8.72 -3.72
C ALA A 96 14.25 -9.89 -2.78
N SER A 97 14.78 -9.57 -1.60
CA SER A 97 15.13 -10.60 -0.61
C SER A 97 13.89 -11.29 -0.03
N TYR A 98 12.77 -10.57 0.06
CA TYR A 98 11.52 -11.03 0.66
C TYR A 98 10.34 -10.88 -0.30
N TYR A 99 9.43 -11.87 -0.23
CA TYR A 99 8.21 -11.90 -1.01
C TYR A 99 7.20 -10.82 -0.59
N HIS A 100 7.06 -10.58 0.73
CA HIS A 100 6.20 -9.53 1.29
C HIS A 100 7.04 -8.42 1.90
N ARG A 101 6.80 -7.19 1.47
CA ARG A 101 7.45 -5.97 1.96
C ARG A 101 6.38 -4.91 2.09
N GLY A 102 5.80 -4.76 3.27
CA GLY A 102 4.65 -3.89 3.44
C GLY A 102 4.45 -3.38 4.85
N VAL A 103 3.38 -2.61 4.98
CA VAL A 103 3.02 -1.88 6.19
C VAL A 103 1.53 -2.11 6.48
N CYS A 104 1.18 -2.07 7.77
CA CYS A 104 -0.21 -2.02 8.22
C CYS A 104 -0.59 -0.61 8.67
N ILE A 105 -1.87 -0.27 8.52
CA ILE A 105 -2.43 0.95 9.14
C ILE A 105 -2.78 0.67 10.59
N GLU A 106 -2.63 1.69 11.44
CA GLU A 106 -3.00 1.63 12.85
C GLU A 106 -3.30 3.03 13.39
N GLY A 107 -4.21 3.11 14.39
CA GLY A 107 -4.52 4.36 15.07
C GLY A 107 -5.75 5.04 14.48
N ALA A 108 -5.60 6.30 14.09
CA ALA A 108 -6.65 7.13 13.49
C ALA A 108 -6.12 7.63 12.14
N ASP A 109 -6.70 7.12 11.05
CA ASP A 109 -6.21 7.37 9.69
C ASP A 109 -7.31 8.01 8.84
N SER A 110 -7.01 9.13 8.18
CA SER A 110 -7.87 9.66 7.14
C SER A 110 -7.77 8.80 5.89
N PHE A 111 -8.81 8.83 5.05
CA PHE A 111 -8.76 8.18 3.75
C PHE A 111 -7.61 8.70 2.89
N GLU A 112 -7.37 10.02 2.90
CA GLU A 112 -6.30 10.67 2.14
C GLU A 112 -4.91 10.22 2.58
N ASN A 113 -4.69 10.09 3.90
CA ASN A 113 -3.42 9.61 4.44
C ASN A 113 -3.15 8.17 4.00
N ILE A 114 -4.18 7.32 4.00
CA ILE A 114 -4.07 5.94 3.52
C ILE A 114 -3.69 5.91 2.04
N LEU A 115 -4.33 6.75 1.21
CA LEU A 115 -4.01 6.83 -0.23
C LEU A 115 -2.58 7.30 -0.48
N ASP A 116 -2.13 8.34 0.23
CA ASP A 116 -0.76 8.84 0.13
C ASP A 116 0.25 7.77 0.53
N PHE A 117 -0.10 6.93 1.51
CA PHE A 117 0.74 5.81 1.92
C PHE A 117 0.81 4.73 0.84
N ILE A 118 -0.35 4.31 0.31
CA ILE A 118 -0.46 3.35 -0.79
C ILE A 118 0.33 3.81 -2.02
N ASP A 119 0.28 5.11 -2.36
CA ASP A 119 1.07 5.70 -3.46
C ASP A 119 2.58 5.64 -3.22
N TRP A 120 2.99 5.79 -1.98
CA TRP A 120 4.40 5.86 -1.60
C TRP A 120 5.08 4.50 -1.52
N LEU A 121 4.36 3.43 -1.17
CA LEU A 121 4.93 2.08 -0.97
C LEU A 121 5.82 1.61 -2.14
N PRO A 122 5.37 1.61 -3.42
CA PRO A 122 6.22 1.16 -4.53
C PRO A 122 7.45 2.05 -4.75
N LYS A 123 7.37 3.34 -4.39
CA LYS A 123 8.48 4.29 -4.56
C LYS A 123 9.70 3.92 -3.70
N ILE A 124 9.45 3.25 -2.58
CA ILE A 124 10.48 2.78 -1.64
C ILE A 124 10.69 1.26 -1.70
N GLY A 125 10.21 0.60 -2.76
CA GLY A 125 10.42 -0.83 -2.98
C GLY A 125 9.49 -1.76 -2.19
N MET A 126 8.46 -1.23 -1.53
CA MET A 126 7.44 -2.03 -0.85
C MET A 126 6.34 -2.48 -1.82
N ASN A 127 5.79 -3.68 -1.60
CA ASN A 127 4.86 -4.33 -2.51
C ASN A 127 3.55 -4.81 -1.89
N SER A 128 3.34 -4.61 -0.59
CA SER A 128 2.13 -5.07 0.08
C SER A 128 1.57 -4.04 1.05
N PHE A 129 0.26 -4.07 1.24
CA PHE A 129 -0.45 -3.24 2.21
C PHE A 129 -1.44 -4.08 3.00
N PHE A 130 -1.50 -3.83 4.31
CA PHE A 130 -2.29 -4.63 5.23
C PHE A 130 -3.34 -3.78 5.94
N ILE A 131 -4.61 -4.08 5.67
CA ILE A 131 -5.71 -3.61 6.49
C ILE A 131 -5.91 -4.65 7.59
N GLN A 132 -5.76 -4.22 8.84
CA GLN A 132 -5.76 -5.11 10.00
C GLN A 132 -7.04 -5.95 10.11
N PHE A 133 -8.18 -5.40 9.71
CA PHE A 133 -9.50 -6.03 9.78
C PHE A 133 -10.01 -6.35 8.38
N GLU A 134 -11.22 -6.90 8.27
CA GLU A 134 -11.85 -7.11 6.97
C GLU A 134 -11.96 -5.80 6.18
N ASN A 135 -12.19 -4.68 6.86
CA ASN A 135 -12.27 -3.35 6.28
C ASN A 135 -11.58 -2.29 7.19
N PRO A 136 -11.40 -1.04 6.74
CA PRO A 136 -10.69 -0.02 7.52
C PRO A 136 -11.59 0.69 8.56
N TYR A 137 -12.77 0.15 8.90
CA TYR A 137 -13.79 0.80 9.73
C TYR A 137 -13.21 1.46 10.98
N SER A 138 -12.48 0.70 11.80
CA SER A 138 -11.98 1.14 13.10
C SER A 138 -11.06 2.37 12.99
N PHE A 139 -10.23 2.42 11.93
CA PHE A 139 -9.25 3.48 11.73
C PHE A 139 -9.90 4.75 11.19
N LEU A 140 -10.82 4.59 10.22
CA LEU A 140 -11.60 5.71 9.68
C LEU A 140 -12.54 6.28 10.75
N LYS A 141 -13.19 5.43 11.55
CA LYS A 141 -14.06 5.85 12.66
C LYS A 141 -13.29 6.72 13.64
N ARG A 142 -12.14 6.24 14.11
CA ARG A 142 -11.28 7.00 15.03
C ARG A 142 -10.88 8.36 14.46
N TRP A 143 -10.59 8.42 13.16
CA TRP A 143 -10.27 9.67 12.48
C TRP A 143 -11.47 10.61 12.39
N TYR A 144 -12.56 10.21 11.72
CA TYR A 144 -13.70 11.08 11.41
C TYR A 144 -14.61 11.36 12.61
N GLU A 145 -14.79 10.42 13.53
CA GLU A 145 -15.48 10.70 14.80
C GLU A 145 -14.56 11.39 15.82
N HIS A 146 -13.28 11.57 15.50
CA HIS A 146 -12.32 12.22 16.38
C HIS A 146 -12.29 11.61 17.78
N GLU A 147 -12.33 10.27 17.87
CA GLU A 147 -12.65 9.50 19.09
C GLU A 147 -11.82 9.92 20.32
N PHE A 148 -10.58 10.35 20.12
CA PHE A 148 -9.65 10.75 21.18
C PHE A 148 -9.26 12.24 21.15
N ASN A 149 -9.95 13.08 20.38
CA ASN A 149 -9.67 14.50 20.28
C ASN A 149 -10.75 15.34 20.98
N PRO A 150 -10.44 16.02 22.10
CA PRO A 150 -11.43 16.78 22.87
C PRO A 150 -11.79 18.14 22.23
N TYR A 151 -11.13 18.54 21.15
CA TYR A 151 -11.28 19.87 20.55
C TYR A 151 -12.12 19.89 19.28
N LEU A 152 -12.38 18.73 18.66
CA LEU A 152 -13.11 18.63 17.41
C LEU A 152 -14.44 17.91 17.61
N ASN A 153 -15.49 18.38 16.92
CA ASN A 153 -16.78 17.73 16.90
C ASN A 153 -16.77 16.56 15.93
N LYS A 154 -17.44 15.45 16.28
CA LYS A 154 -17.60 14.29 15.39
C LYS A 154 -18.09 14.70 14.00
N GLU A 155 -17.43 14.18 12.97
CA GLU A 155 -17.93 14.25 11.60
C GLU A 155 -19.02 13.18 11.37
N LYS A 156 -19.73 13.29 10.24
CA LYS A 156 -20.69 12.25 9.83
C LYS A 156 -19.93 11.00 9.42
N PHE A 157 -20.22 9.89 10.10
CA PHE A 157 -19.62 8.60 9.83
C PHE A 157 -20.71 7.53 9.76
N SER A 158 -20.65 6.67 8.75
CA SER A 158 -21.63 5.59 8.55
C SER A 158 -20.98 4.36 7.94
N ASN A 159 -21.64 3.21 8.07
CA ASN A 159 -21.16 1.95 7.49
C ASN A 159 -21.13 2.01 5.95
N GLU A 160 -22.06 2.74 5.32
CA GLU A 160 -22.10 2.95 3.87
C GLU A 160 -20.89 3.76 3.40
N LEU A 161 -20.53 4.82 4.14
CA LEU A 161 -19.32 5.59 3.86
C LEU A 161 -18.07 4.70 3.97
N VAL A 162 -17.97 3.88 5.01
CA VAL A 162 -16.83 2.95 5.18
C VAL A 162 -16.73 1.95 4.04
N GLN A 163 -17.85 1.41 3.57
CA GLN A 163 -17.85 0.51 2.44
C GLN A 163 -17.39 1.22 1.17
N GLU A 164 -17.91 2.42 0.88
CA GLU A 164 -17.50 3.22 -0.27
C GLU A 164 -15.99 3.50 -0.25
N LEU A 165 -15.46 3.94 0.90
CA LEU A 165 -14.05 4.22 1.07
C LEU A 165 -13.21 2.93 0.94
N SER A 166 -13.65 1.81 1.51
CA SER A 166 -12.97 0.52 1.36
C SER A 166 -12.89 0.07 -0.10
N ASP A 167 -13.97 0.19 -0.87
CA ASP A 167 -14.01 -0.16 -2.29
C ASP A 167 -13.06 0.74 -3.12
N ARG A 168 -12.96 2.01 -2.73
CA ARG A 168 -12.01 2.94 -3.35
C ARG A 168 -10.56 2.59 -3.00
N LEU A 169 -10.28 2.17 -1.76
CA LEU A 169 -8.94 1.67 -1.38
C LEU A 169 -8.56 0.43 -2.21
N ASP A 170 -9.48 -0.51 -2.42
CA ASP A 170 -9.21 -1.70 -3.23
C ASP A 170 -8.80 -1.35 -4.66
N LYS A 171 -9.48 -0.36 -5.27
CA LYS A 171 -9.12 0.13 -6.61
C LYS A 171 -7.72 0.74 -6.63
N GLU A 172 -7.34 1.51 -5.61
CA GLU A 172 -6.03 2.15 -5.53
C GLU A 172 -4.90 1.15 -5.28
N LEU A 173 -5.15 0.09 -4.52
CA LEU A 173 -4.23 -1.04 -4.35
C LEU A 173 -4.05 -1.82 -5.66
N GLN A 174 -5.18 -2.18 -6.31
CA GLN A 174 -5.18 -2.91 -7.59
C GLN A 174 -4.44 -2.14 -8.68
N LYS A 175 -4.66 -0.83 -8.78
CA LYS A 175 -3.99 0.06 -9.73
C LYS A 175 -2.46 0.00 -9.64
N ARG A 176 -1.92 -0.27 -8.44
CA ARG A 176 -0.47 -0.36 -8.18
C ARG A 176 0.04 -1.79 -8.15
N GLY A 177 -0.83 -2.79 -8.31
CA GLY A 177 -0.49 -4.20 -8.21
C GLY A 177 -0.06 -4.64 -6.81
N LEU A 178 -0.38 -3.86 -5.76
CA LEU A 178 0.03 -4.16 -4.40
C LEU A 178 -0.66 -5.45 -3.89
N ILE A 179 0.10 -6.28 -3.19
CA ILE A 179 -0.44 -7.45 -2.49
C ILE A 179 -1.29 -6.94 -1.32
N HIS A 180 -2.57 -7.26 -1.37
CA HIS A 180 -3.51 -6.88 -0.34
C HIS A 180 -3.70 -7.99 0.69
N HIS A 181 -3.51 -7.65 1.97
CA HIS A 181 -3.92 -8.48 3.10
C HIS A 181 -5.07 -7.82 3.87
N ARG A 182 -6.12 -8.60 4.19
CA ARG A 182 -7.28 -8.19 5.02
C ARG A 182 -7.61 -9.19 6.14
N VAL A 183 -6.82 -10.26 6.27
CA VAL A 183 -7.06 -11.34 7.25
C VAL A 183 -6.07 -11.16 8.39
N GLY A 184 -6.44 -10.33 9.36
CA GLY A 184 -5.57 -9.93 10.46
C GLY A 184 -6.18 -10.09 11.83
N HIS A 185 -6.58 -8.98 12.43
CA HIS A 185 -7.40 -8.94 13.61
C HIS A 185 -8.86 -9.26 13.27
N GLY A 186 -9.62 -9.70 14.27
CA GLY A 186 -11.06 -9.90 14.16
C GLY A 186 -11.52 -11.17 13.43
N TRP A 187 -10.77 -11.75 12.50
CA TRP A 187 -11.24 -12.94 11.75
C TRP A 187 -11.49 -14.15 12.65
N THR A 188 -10.69 -14.36 13.70
CA THR A 188 -10.97 -15.40 14.71
C THR A 188 -12.16 -15.06 15.59
N GLY A 189 -12.48 -13.77 15.74
CA GLY A 189 -13.67 -13.28 16.45
C GLY A 189 -14.97 -13.67 15.77
N GLU A 190 -14.98 -13.90 14.46
CA GLU A 190 -16.15 -14.38 13.71
C GLU A 190 -16.65 -15.73 14.25
N VAL A 191 -15.74 -16.62 14.68
CA VAL A 191 -16.08 -17.89 15.33
C VAL A 191 -16.85 -17.65 16.63
N LEU A 192 -16.47 -16.58 17.35
CA LEU A 192 -17.15 -16.15 18.57
C LEU A 192 -18.43 -15.33 18.29
N GLY A 193 -18.74 -15.04 17.02
CA GLY A 193 -19.93 -14.30 16.59
C GLY A 193 -19.75 -12.80 16.54
N TYR A 194 -18.51 -12.31 16.52
CA TYR A 194 -18.18 -10.90 16.39
C TYR A 194 -17.65 -10.61 15.00
N SER A 195 -18.22 -9.59 14.35
CA SER A 195 -17.81 -9.25 13.00
C SER A 195 -16.40 -8.67 12.97
N SER A 196 -15.57 -9.22 12.10
CA SER A 196 -14.23 -8.77 11.79
C SER A 196 -14.18 -7.38 11.11
N LYS A 197 -15.33 -6.79 10.76
CA LYS A 197 -15.44 -5.44 10.22
C LYS A 197 -15.32 -4.36 11.29
N PHE A 198 -15.95 -4.56 12.44
CA PHE A 198 -16.11 -3.48 13.43
C PHE A 198 -14.95 -3.41 14.42
N GLY A 199 -13.93 -4.24 14.25
CA GLY A 199 -12.76 -4.27 15.12
C GLY A 199 -13.09 -4.36 16.60
N TRP A 200 -12.67 -3.35 17.37
CA TRP A 200 -12.71 -3.37 18.84
C TRP A 200 -13.91 -2.64 19.46
N GLU A 201 -15.06 -2.62 18.78
CA GLU A 201 -16.27 -2.04 19.38
C GLU A 201 -16.61 -2.73 20.71
N SER A 202 -16.96 -1.91 21.70
CA SER A 202 -17.25 -2.33 23.07
C SER A 202 -18.75 -2.38 23.35
N GLY A 203 -19.14 -2.85 24.55
CA GLY A 203 -20.55 -3.06 24.91
C GLY A 203 -21.11 -4.41 24.46
N LEU A 204 -20.23 -5.34 24.09
CA LEU A 204 -20.60 -6.69 23.67
C LEU A 204 -20.61 -7.65 24.86
N SER A 205 -21.30 -8.77 24.67
CA SER A 205 -21.34 -9.89 25.62
C SER A 205 -20.97 -11.18 24.91
N ILE A 206 -20.40 -12.13 25.65
CA ILE A 206 -20.14 -13.50 25.18
C ILE A 206 -21.20 -14.45 25.72
N SER A 207 -21.74 -15.32 24.87
CA SER A 207 -22.67 -16.37 25.31
C SER A 207 -21.92 -17.43 26.13
N GLU A 208 -22.59 -18.03 27.12
CA GLU A 208 -21.99 -19.07 27.99
C GLU A 208 -21.43 -20.24 27.18
N GLU A 209 -22.11 -20.62 26.09
CA GLU A 209 -21.67 -21.69 25.19
C GLU A 209 -20.33 -21.40 24.50
N LYS A 210 -19.98 -20.11 24.32
CA LYS A 210 -18.78 -19.68 23.61
C LYS A 210 -17.62 -19.31 24.52
N LYS A 211 -17.88 -19.06 25.81
CA LYS A 211 -16.83 -18.79 26.82
C LYS A 211 -15.69 -19.80 26.81
N PRO A 212 -15.89 -21.12 26.65
CA PRO A 212 -14.79 -22.07 26.59
C PRO A 212 -13.76 -21.79 25.48
N TYR A 213 -14.16 -21.10 24.41
CA TYR A 213 -13.29 -20.77 23.27
C TYR A 213 -12.58 -19.41 23.40
N VAL A 214 -12.97 -18.58 24.38
CA VAL A 214 -12.33 -17.28 24.62
C VAL A 214 -11.00 -17.50 25.34
N ALA A 215 -10.00 -16.67 25.01
CA ALA A 215 -8.74 -16.65 25.72
C ALA A 215 -8.95 -16.37 27.22
N GLU A 216 -8.24 -17.10 28.06
CA GLU A 216 -8.33 -16.90 29.51
C GLU A 216 -7.36 -15.82 29.96
N ILE A 217 -7.89 -14.75 30.55
CA ILE A 217 -7.11 -13.64 31.10
C ILE A 217 -7.43 -13.58 32.59
N ASN A 218 -6.41 -13.75 33.44
CA ASN A 218 -6.54 -13.72 34.90
C ASN A 218 -7.63 -14.68 35.44
N GLY A 219 -7.72 -15.89 34.88
CA GLY A 219 -8.67 -16.92 35.30
C GLY A 219 -10.10 -16.69 34.80
N LYS A 220 -10.33 -15.72 33.92
CA LYS A 220 -11.64 -15.43 33.31
C LYS A 220 -11.59 -15.58 31.80
N ARG A 221 -12.61 -16.22 31.24
CA ARG A 221 -12.82 -16.35 29.78
C ARG A 221 -13.96 -15.44 29.37
N GLU A 222 -13.62 -14.17 29.19
CA GLU A 222 -14.54 -13.08 28.91
C GLU A 222 -13.93 -12.12 27.88
N LEU A 223 -14.75 -11.24 27.31
CA LEU A 223 -14.29 -10.15 26.46
C LEU A 223 -13.46 -9.15 27.25
N PHE A 224 -12.41 -8.60 26.64
CA PHE A 224 -11.56 -7.60 27.28
C PHE A 224 -12.28 -6.24 27.28
N ASN A 225 -12.64 -5.72 28.45
CA ASN A 225 -13.43 -4.48 28.58
C ASN A 225 -14.67 -4.45 27.67
N THR A 226 -15.38 -5.58 27.54
CA THR A 226 -16.57 -5.76 26.66
C THR A 226 -16.30 -5.66 25.15
N ALA A 227 -15.04 -5.72 24.72
CA ALA A 227 -14.61 -5.76 23.32
C ALA A 227 -13.96 -7.12 22.97
N PRO A 228 -14.07 -7.59 21.71
CA PRO A 228 -13.51 -8.85 21.25
C PRO A 228 -11.98 -8.81 21.04
#